data_AF-A0A7W9SW13-F1
#
_entry.id   AF-A0A7W9SW13-F1
#
_cell.length_a   1.000
_cell.length_b   1.000
_cell.length_c   1.000
_cell.angle_alpha   90.00
_cell.angle_beta   90.00
_cell.angle_gamma   90.00
#
_symmetry.space_group_name_H-M   'P 1'
#
loop_
_entity.id
_entity.type
_entity.pdbx_description
1 polymer ?
#
loop_
_entity_poly.entity_id
_entity_poly.type
_entity_poly.pdbx_seq_one_letter_code
_entity_poly.pdbx_strand_id
1 'polypeptide(L)'
;MEASEVVVVESKRTKRRGRYVREKDMSGMLQPTGRQWRLLRWLAAYRILSVPQIALLAGRRPHTVLQQLRGLFDAGLIEVVPANRSTLSRTEEPDDASLLFGSAPNIYVPTRRGLTMLLERGLIREEEAQRPGYTFGPRSSIALPHTLFIRDVRIWLERTKASYGGDHQVVRWHDGGDAKLDLRRTEAPLRVEPDAWFIYQFQGGKIPRVLVGFVECDRGTERGSQRWHEKLRSYRLLLNGQRLKEITGYERARVLVLTLDSGRRDQLQEVIKEFDQANNLGGSFAERFWLADKTALTQEGFASVCWSNPGTPSLRSFLDL
;
A
#
# COMPACT_ATOMS: atom_id res chain seq x y z
N MET A 1 4.30 31.65 -62.81
CA MET A 1 4.47 31.43 -61.36
C MET A 1 3.10 31.58 -60.73
N GLU A 2 2.39 30.46 -60.56
CA GLU A 2 1.08 30.44 -59.90
C GLU A 2 1.28 30.34 -58.38
N ALA A 3 0.68 31.27 -57.66
CA ALA A 3 0.72 31.32 -56.21
C ALA A 3 -0.12 30.17 -55.64
N SER A 4 0.53 29.25 -54.94
CA SER A 4 -0.14 28.17 -54.22
C SER A 4 -0.85 28.73 -52.99
N GLU A 5 -2.19 28.66 -52.98
CA GLU A 5 -3.02 28.96 -51.82
C GLU A 5 -2.76 27.93 -50.71
N VAL A 6 -2.21 28.40 -49.59
CA VAL A 6 -2.04 27.61 -48.38
C VAL A 6 -3.39 27.56 -47.66
N VAL A 7 -4.09 26.44 -47.79
CA VAL A 7 -5.32 26.16 -47.03
C VAL A 7 -4.95 25.90 -45.57
N VAL A 8 -5.20 26.89 -44.72
CA VAL A 8 -5.06 26.76 -43.26
C VAL A 8 -6.24 25.93 -42.74
N VAL A 9 -6.01 24.65 -42.46
CA VAL A 9 -7.01 23.78 -41.81
C VAL A 9 -7.08 24.16 -40.33
N GLU A 10 -8.09 24.97 -39.96
CA GLU A 10 -8.41 25.24 -38.56
C GLU A 10 -8.90 23.96 -37.87
N SER A 11 -8.03 23.33 -37.08
CA SER A 11 -8.46 22.21 -36.23
C SER A 11 -9.40 22.77 -35.16
N LYS A 12 -10.70 22.43 -35.23
CA LYS A 12 -11.68 22.74 -34.18
C LYS A 12 -11.16 22.15 -32.86
N ARG A 13 -10.68 23.01 -31.96
CA ARG A 13 -10.28 22.61 -30.60
C ARG A 13 -11.52 22.10 -29.86
N THR A 14 -11.68 20.77 -29.79
CA THR A 14 -12.69 20.14 -28.95
C THR A 14 -12.51 20.60 -27.50
N LYS A 15 -13.57 21.12 -26.89
CA LYS A 15 -13.57 21.61 -25.50
C LYS A 15 -12.97 20.54 -24.57
N ARG A 16 -11.90 20.90 -23.86
CA ARG A 16 -11.23 19.98 -22.93
C ARG A 16 -12.23 19.52 -21.87
N ARG A 17 -12.47 18.21 -21.82
CA ARG A 17 -13.40 17.59 -20.87
C ARG A 17 -12.96 17.81 -19.43
N GLY A 18 -13.93 18.05 -18.56
CA GLY A 18 -13.70 18.17 -17.12
C GLY A 18 -13.10 16.89 -16.53
N ARG A 19 -12.13 17.05 -15.61
CA ARG A 19 -11.36 15.95 -15.02
C ARG A 19 -12.23 14.87 -14.36
N TYR A 20 -13.31 15.28 -13.69
CA TYR A 20 -14.19 14.41 -12.89
C TYR A 20 -15.60 14.25 -13.48
N VAL A 21 -15.81 14.67 -14.73
CA VAL A 21 -17.10 14.56 -15.40
C VAL A 21 -17.07 13.33 -16.29
N ARG A 22 -17.96 12.35 -16.06
CA ARG A 22 -18.08 11.16 -16.94
C ARG A 22 -18.60 11.57 -18.32
N GLU A 23 -18.21 10.82 -19.34
CA GLU A 23 -18.85 10.92 -20.66
C GLU A 23 -20.29 10.42 -20.59
N LYS A 24 -21.24 11.28 -20.96
CA LYS A 24 -22.63 10.88 -21.15
C LYS A 24 -22.62 9.85 -22.29
N ASP A 25 -23.36 8.74 -22.12
CA ASP A 25 -23.55 7.66 -23.11
C ASP A 25 -22.54 6.50 -23.12
N MET A 26 -21.43 6.55 -22.37
CA MET A 26 -20.49 5.40 -22.26
C MET A 26 -20.94 4.31 -21.26
N SER A 27 -22.02 4.57 -20.52
CA SER A 27 -22.53 3.67 -19.47
C SER A 27 -23.24 2.45 -20.06
N GLY A 28 -22.48 1.44 -20.53
CA GLY A 28 -23.03 0.21 -21.10
C GLY A 28 -22.31 -0.32 -22.33
N MET A 29 -21.54 0.51 -23.02
CA MET A 29 -20.90 0.14 -24.29
C MET A 29 -19.46 -0.32 -24.16
N LEU A 30 -18.76 0.02 -23.07
CA LEU A 30 -17.36 -0.39 -22.92
C LEU A 30 -17.25 -1.89 -22.68
N GLN A 31 -16.54 -2.57 -23.58
CA GLN A 31 -15.95 -3.89 -23.32
C GLN A 31 -14.50 -3.67 -22.90
N PRO A 32 -14.16 -3.79 -21.58
CA PRO A 32 -12.80 -3.59 -21.14
C PRO A 32 -11.83 -4.54 -21.85
N THR A 33 -10.71 -3.99 -22.30
CA THR A 33 -9.59 -4.79 -22.84
C THR A 33 -8.97 -5.66 -21.74
N GLY A 34 -8.20 -6.69 -22.11
CA GLY A 34 -7.48 -7.52 -21.13
C GLY A 34 -6.59 -6.72 -20.16
N ARG A 35 -6.03 -5.60 -20.62
CA ARG A 35 -5.27 -4.66 -19.76
C ARG A 35 -6.19 -3.94 -18.77
N GLN A 36 -7.34 -3.45 -19.21
CA GLN A 36 -8.31 -2.78 -18.34
C GLN A 36 -8.93 -3.74 -17.31
N TRP A 37 -9.18 -5.00 -17.68
CA TRP A 37 -9.58 -6.04 -16.72
C TRP A 37 -8.55 -6.22 -15.61
N ARG A 38 -7.25 -6.24 -15.97
CA ARG A 38 -6.17 -6.32 -15.00
C ARG A 38 -6.14 -5.10 -14.06
N LEU A 39 -6.32 -3.89 -14.59
CA LEU A 39 -6.39 -2.67 -13.76
C LEU A 39 -7.57 -2.72 -12.78
N LEU A 40 -8.75 -3.14 -13.26
CA LEU A 40 -9.95 -3.25 -12.43
C LEU A 40 -9.76 -4.31 -11.34
N ARG A 41 -9.11 -5.44 -11.65
CA ARG A 41 -8.77 -6.48 -10.66
C ARG A 41 -7.81 -5.97 -9.59
N TRP A 42 -6.82 -5.16 -9.95
CA TRP A 42 -5.97 -4.50 -8.95
C TRP A 42 -6.77 -3.54 -8.08
N LEU A 43 -7.65 -2.72 -8.66
CA LEU A 43 -8.50 -1.83 -7.86
C LEU A 43 -9.45 -2.60 -6.93
N ALA A 44 -9.96 -3.75 -7.34
CA ALA A 44 -10.72 -4.64 -6.47
C ALA A 44 -9.85 -5.17 -5.31
N ALA A 45 -8.69 -5.75 -5.63
CA ALA A 45 -7.80 -6.37 -4.65
C ALA A 45 -7.21 -5.37 -3.63
N TYR A 46 -6.88 -4.15 -4.07
CA TYR A 46 -6.29 -3.09 -3.24
C TYR A 46 -7.33 -2.13 -2.66
N ARG A 47 -8.57 -2.16 -3.17
CA ARG A 47 -9.73 -1.29 -2.83
C ARG A 47 -9.54 0.20 -3.12
N ILE A 48 -8.31 0.71 -3.10
CA ILE A 48 -7.95 2.08 -3.45
C ILE A 48 -6.52 2.14 -3.95
N LEU A 49 -6.29 2.84 -5.06
CA LEU A 49 -4.96 3.09 -5.61
C LEU A 49 -4.86 4.46 -6.27
N SER A 50 -3.70 5.09 -6.14
CA SER A 50 -3.33 6.27 -6.93
C SER A 50 -2.81 5.90 -8.31
N VAL A 51 -2.83 6.83 -9.28
CA VAL A 51 -2.24 6.58 -10.62
C VAL A 51 -0.76 6.17 -10.55
N PRO A 52 0.12 6.81 -9.76
CA PRO A 52 1.51 6.35 -9.62
C PRO A 52 1.62 4.89 -9.15
N GLN A 53 0.79 4.48 -8.19
CA GLN A 53 0.76 3.10 -7.69
C GLN A 53 0.32 2.10 -8.75
N ILE A 54 -0.73 2.42 -9.50
CA ILE A 54 -1.21 1.56 -10.61
C ILE A 54 -0.15 1.49 -11.71
N ALA A 55 0.56 2.60 -11.98
CA ALA A 55 1.65 2.65 -12.94
C ALA A 55 2.84 1.78 -12.54
N LEU A 56 3.20 1.78 -11.25
CA LEU A 56 4.23 0.89 -10.69
C LEU A 56 3.83 -0.58 -10.85
N LEU A 57 2.61 -0.97 -10.47
CA LEU A 57 2.10 -2.33 -10.67
C LEU A 57 2.07 -2.74 -12.15
N ALA A 58 1.76 -1.81 -13.03
CA ALA A 58 1.67 -2.06 -14.46
C ALA A 58 3.02 -2.14 -15.17
N GLY A 59 4.11 -1.64 -14.55
CA GLY A 59 5.36 -1.38 -15.25
C GLY A 59 5.17 -0.40 -16.42
N ARG A 60 4.33 0.63 -16.24
CA ARG A 60 3.94 1.59 -17.30
C ARG A 60 4.14 3.02 -16.85
N ARG A 61 4.19 3.94 -17.81
CA ARG A 61 4.17 5.37 -17.52
C ARG A 61 2.78 5.79 -16.99
N PRO A 62 2.70 6.71 -16.00
CA PRO A 62 1.44 7.19 -15.44
C PRO A 62 0.41 7.68 -16.48
N HIS A 63 0.87 8.39 -17.51
CA HIS A 63 0.00 8.89 -18.58
C HIS A 63 -0.74 7.77 -19.33
N THR A 64 -0.04 6.66 -19.65
CA THR A 64 -0.65 5.50 -20.33
C THR A 64 -1.72 4.84 -19.46
N VAL A 65 -1.44 4.70 -18.17
CA VAL A 65 -2.40 4.14 -17.21
C VAL A 65 -3.62 5.05 -17.06
N LEU A 66 -3.41 6.36 -16.99
CA LEU A 66 -4.49 7.33 -16.88
C LEU A 66 -5.47 7.25 -18.05
N GLN A 67 -4.99 7.07 -19.29
CA GLN A 67 -5.86 6.88 -20.46
C GLN A 67 -6.73 5.61 -20.33
N GLN A 68 -6.17 4.51 -19.83
CA GLN A 68 -6.92 3.26 -19.62
C GLN A 68 -7.95 3.37 -18.50
N LEU A 69 -7.57 4.00 -17.38
CA LEU A 69 -8.47 4.28 -16.25
C LEU A 69 -9.59 5.24 -16.65
N ARG A 70 -9.33 6.15 -17.59
CA ARG A 70 -10.36 7.07 -18.06
C ARG A 70 -11.53 6.34 -18.71
N GLY A 71 -11.27 5.35 -19.56
CA GLY A 71 -12.34 4.52 -20.13
C GLY A 71 -13.15 3.77 -19.06
N LEU A 72 -12.47 3.17 -18.07
CA LEU A 72 -13.13 2.50 -16.94
C LEU A 72 -13.98 3.47 -16.11
N PHE A 73 -13.51 4.70 -15.93
CA PHE A 73 -14.26 5.76 -15.28
C PHE A 73 -15.46 6.20 -16.13
N ASP A 74 -15.30 6.43 -17.42
CA ASP A 74 -16.44 6.84 -18.27
C ASP A 74 -17.52 5.74 -18.32
N ALA A 75 -17.13 4.47 -18.25
CA ALA A 75 -18.05 3.32 -18.20
C ALA A 75 -18.71 3.06 -16.82
N GLY A 76 -18.41 3.86 -15.78
CA GLY A 76 -19.02 3.66 -14.47
C GLY A 76 -18.43 2.50 -13.66
N LEU A 77 -17.26 1.97 -14.02
CA LEU A 77 -16.67 0.79 -13.36
C LEU A 77 -15.77 1.17 -12.17
N ILE A 78 -15.20 2.36 -12.22
CA ILE A 78 -14.39 2.94 -11.14
C ILE A 78 -14.86 4.36 -10.83
N GLU A 79 -14.51 4.83 -9.65
CA GLU A 79 -14.74 6.21 -9.19
C GLU A 79 -13.43 6.89 -8.86
N VAL A 80 -13.44 8.23 -8.93
CA VAL A 80 -12.31 9.05 -8.52
C VAL A 80 -12.58 9.59 -7.12
N VAL A 81 -11.64 9.37 -6.21
CA VAL A 81 -11.66 9.97 -4.87
C VAL A 81 -11.12 11.40 -4.98
N PRO A 82 -11.93 12.43 -4.67
CA PRO A 82 -11.44 13.80 -4.63
C PRO A 82 -10.51 13.94 -3.41
N ALA A 83 -9.28 14.37 -3.66
CA ALA A 83 -8.30 14.65 -2.62
C ALA A 83 -7.59 15.95 -2.94
N ASN A 84 -7.35 16.75 -1.90
CA ASN A 84 -6.54 17.96 -2.04
C ASN A 84 -5.06 17.59 -2.07
N ARG A 85 -4.26 18.37 -2.80
CA ARG A 85 -2.82 18.12 -2.89
C ARG A 85 -2.17 18.19 -1.52
N SER A 86 -2.55 19.17 -0.70
CA SER A 86 -2.12 19.29 0.70
C SER A 86 -2.46 18.07 1.56
N THR A 87 -3.53 17.33 1.26
CA THR A 87 -3.84 16.09 1.98
C THR A 87 -2.83 14.99 1.63
N LEU A 88 -2.35 14.97 0.39
CA LEU A 88 -1.45 13.95 -0.15
C LEU A 88 0.01 14.40 -0.17
N SER A 89 0.33 15.57 0.38
CA SER A 89 1.69 16.08 0.39
C SER A 89 2.58 15.07 1.09
N ARG A 90 3.73 14.85 0.46
CA ARG A 90 4.81 14.08 1.06
C ARG A 90 5.44 14.96 2.14
N THR A 91 5.93 14.37 3.21
CA THR A 91 6.78 15.07 4.18
C THR A 91 8.05 15.66 3.54
N GLU A 92 8.45 15.13 2.38
CA GLU A 92 9.58 15.64 1.58
C GLU A 92 9.23 16.91 0.78
N GLU A 93 7.94 17.18 0.52
CA GLU A 93 7.53 18.44 -0.10
C GLU A 93 7.47 19.51 1.01
N PRO A 94 8.04 20.71 0.80
CA PRO A 94 7.91 21.79 1.78
C PRO A 94 6.43 22.06 2.05
N ASP A 95 6.07 22.12 3.33
CA ASP A 95 4.71 22.46 3.79
C ASP A 95 4.46 23.97 3.62
N ASP A 96 4.46 24.41 2.36
CA ASP A 96 4.31 25.80 1.97
C ASP A 96 3.09 26.02 1.06
N ALA A 97 2.84 27.29 0.73
CA ALA A 97 1.71 27.69 -0.09
C ALA A 97 1.66 27.03 -1.48
N SER A 98 2.78 26.48 -1.99
CA SER A 98 2.80 25.78 -3.28
C SER A 98 1.92 24.53 -3.29
N LEU A 99 1.67 23.91 -2.13
CA LEU A 99 0.77 22.77 -1.97
C LEU A 99 -0.71 23.13 -2.17
N LEU A 100 -1.06 24.42 -2.07
CA LEU A 100 -2.40 24.92 -2.38
C LEU A 100 -2.65 25.02 -3.89
N PHE A 101 -1.59 25.01 -4.70
CA PHE A 101 -1.66 25.15 -6.14
C PHE A 101 -1.37 23.82 -6.87
N GLY A 102 -2.02 23.64 -8.02
CA GLY A 102 -1.85 22.47 -8.89
C GLY A 102 -2.88 21.36 -8.66
N SER A 103 -2.56 20.17 -9.15
CA SER A 103 -3.47 19.03 -9.20
C SER A 103 -2.94 17.88 -8.36
N ALA A 104 -3.71 17.45 -7.35
CA ALA A 104 -3.48 16.19 -6.65
C ALA A 104 -3.42 15.02 -7.64
N PRO A 105 -2.72 13.91 -7.36
CA PRO A 105 -2.83 12.71 -8.19
C PRO A 105 -4.26 12.17 -8.15
N ASN A 106 -4.74 11.62 -9.27
CA ASN A 106 -6.01 10.89 -9.27
C ASN A 106 -5.88 9.62 -8.44
N ILE A 107 -6.90 9.37 -7.62
CA ILE A 107 -7.02 8.17 -6.80
C ILE A 107 -8.33 7.49 -7.19
N TYR A 108 -8.27 6.18 -7.37
CA TYR A 108 -9.39 5.41 -7.87
C TYR A 108 -9.81 4.33 -6.88
N VAL A 109 -11.12 4.10 -6.85
CA VAL A 109 -11.77 2.99 -6.13
C VAL A 109 -12.68 2.22 -7.09
N PRO A 110 -12.87 0.90 -6.91
CA PRO A 110 -13.82 0.15 -7.69
C PRO A 110 -15.25 0.54 -7.29
N THR A 111 -16.16 0.61 -8.26
CA THR A 111 -17.61 0.73 -7.98
C THR A 111 -18.22 -0.64 -7.76
N ARG A 112 -19.43 -0.70 -7.17
CA ARG A 112 -20.21 -1.95 -7.09
C ARG A 112 -20.42 -2.60 -8.47
N ARG A 113 -20.67 -1.79 -9.50
CA ARG A 113 -20.80 -2.28 -10.89
C ARG A 113 -19.49 -2.91 -11.39
N GLY A 114 -18.36 -2.25 -11.15
CA GLY A 114 -17.04 -2.78 -11.51
C GLY A 114 -16.74 -4.12 -10.82
N LEU A 115 -17.07 -4.24 -9.53
CA LEU A 115 -16.91 -5.50 -8.78
C LEU A 115 -17.85 -6.60 -9.31
N THR A 116 -19.11 -6.26 -9.58
CA THR A 116 -20.09 -7.21 -10.15
C THR A 116 -19.60 -7.76 -11.49
N MET A 117 -19.09 -6.90 -12.38
CA MET A 117 -18.55 -7.34 -13.68
C MET A 117 -17.29 -8.20 -13.56
N LEU A 118 -16.46 -8.02 -12.52
CA LEU A 118 -15.34 -8.92 -12.24
C LEU A 118 -15.82 -10.28 -11.74
N LEU A 119 -16.84 -10.29 -10.88
CA LEU A 119 -17.45 -11.51 -10.31
C LEU A 119 -18.11 -12.36 -11.39
N GLU A 120 -18.93 -11.74 -12.26
CA GLU A 120 -19.58 -12.40 -13.41
C GLU A 120 -18.58 -13.04 -14.38
N ARG A 121 -17.35 -12.51 -14.44
CA ARG A 121 -16.25 -13.05 -15.26
C ARG A 121 -15.36 -14.06 -14.53
N GLY A 122 -15.65 -14.37 -13.27
CA GLY A 122 -14.82 -15.26 -12.44
C GLY A 122 -13.41 -14.74 -12.19
N LEU A 123 -13.20 -13.41 -12.27
CA LEU A 123 -11.89 -12.78 -12.08
C LEU A 123 -11.58 -12.45 -10.61
N ILE A 124 -12.62 -12.46 -9.76
CA ILE A 124 -12.56 -12.34 -8.31
C ILE A 124 -13.59 -13.28 -7.69
N ARG A 125 -13.45 -13.58 -6.40
CA ARG A 125 -14.43 -14.35 -5.62
C ARG A 125 -15.52 -13.46 -5.03
N GLU A 126 -16.61 -14.08 -4.57
CA GLU A 126 -17.73 -13.36 -3.96
C GLU A 126 -17.30 -12.60 -2.70
N GLU A 127 -16.43 -13.18 -1.87
CA GLU A 127 -15.93 -12.51 -0.66
C GLU A 127 -15.13 -11.25 -0.99
N GLU A 128 -14.41 -11.24 -2.12
CA GLU A 128 -13.68 -10.07 -2.60
C GLU A 128 -14.64 -8.98 -3.10
N ALA A 129 -15.75 -9.36 -3.75
CA ALA A 129 -16.76 -8.43 -4.25
C ALA A 129 -17.61 -7.82 -3.12
N GLN A 130 -17.84 -8.57 -2.03
CA GLN A 130 -18.61 -8.14 -0.87
C GLN A 130 -17.80 -7.28 0.12
N ARG A 131 -16.46 -7.33 0.07
CA ARG A 131 -15.62 -6.44 0.87
C ARG A 131 -15.96 -4.99 0.54
N PRO A 132 -16.44 -4.19 1.51
CA PRO A 132 -16.88 -2.84 1.21
C PRO A 132 -15.74 -2.04 0.59
N GLY A 133 -16.00 -1.33 -0.51
CA GLY A 133 -15.05 -0.33 -1.00
C GLY A 133 -14.78 0.69 0.11
N TYR A 134 -13.63 1.35 0.09
CA TYR A 134 -13.45 2.50 0.97
C TYR A 134 -14.39 3.61 0.52
N THR A 135 -15.28 4.03 1.41
CA THR A 135 -16.08 5.25 1.20
C THR A 135 -15.30 6.42 1.79
N PHE A 136 -14.69 7.23 0.92
CA PHE A 136 -13.97 8.42 1.35
C PHE A 136 -14.86 9.66 1.28
N GLY A 137 -15.38 10.10 2.42
CA GLY A 137 -15.90 11.45 2.62
C GLY A 137 -14.84 12.43 3.12
N PRO A 138 -15.20 13.71 3.32
CA PRO A 138 -14.26 14.76 3.76
C PRO A 138 -13.49 14.41 5.05
N ARG A 139 -14.15 13.81 6.04
CA ARG A 139 -13.54 13.44 7.34
C ARG A 139 -12.54 12.27 7.24
N SER A 140 -12.72 11.38 6.26
CA SER A 140 -11.81 10.25 6.01
C SER A 140 -10.60 10.60 5.14
N SER A 141 -10.56 11.80 4.56
CA SER A 141 -9.44 12.23 3.70
C SER A 141 -8.10 12.30 4.46
N ILE A 142 -8.12 12.55 5.77
CA ILE A 142 -6.91 12.57 6.61
C ILE A 142 -6.23 11.18 6.67
N ALA A 143 -7.01 10.10 6.65
CA ALA A 143 -6.50 8.74 6.67
C ALA A 143 -6.02 8.24 5.29
N LEU A 144 -6.33 8.98 4.23
CA LEU A 144 -6.05 8.59 2.85
C LEU A 144 -4.56 8.35 2.60
N PRO A 145 -3.62 9.24 2.98
CA PRO A 145 -2.23 9.02 2.61
C PRO A 145 -1.57 7.95 3.48
N HIS A 146 -2.07 7.71 4.70
CA HIS A 146 -1.71 6.53 5.50
C HIS A 146 -2.16 5.25 4.80
N THR A 147 -3.41 5.21 4.35
CA THR A 147 -3.94 4.09 3.57
C THR A 147 -3.11 3.83 2.32
N LEU A 148 -2.78 4.88 1.56
CA LEU A 148 -1.93 4.75 0.37
C LEU A 148 -0.52 4.27 0.71
N PHE A 149 0.04 4.66 1.86
CA PHE A 149 1.36 4.19 2.28
C PHE A 149 1.36 2.67 2.56
N ILE A 150 0.32 2.16 3.22
CA ILE A 150 0.12 0.71 3.40
C ILE A 150 0.04 0.00 2.04
N ARG A 151 -0.63 0.62 1.05
CA ARG A 151 -0.71 0.08 -0.31
C ARG A 151 0.65 0.05 -1.01
N ASP A 152 1.52 1.04 -0.77
CA ASP A 152 2.90 1.05 -1.31
C ASP A 152 3.67 -0.20 -0.84
N VAL A 153 3.50 -0.64 0.42
CA VAL A 153 4.13 -1.87 0.94
C VAL A 153 3.64 -3.11 0.19
N ARG A 154 2.32 -3.25 -0.01
CA ARG A 154 1.78 -4.39 -0.77
C ARG A 154 2.24 -4.38 -2.22
N ILE A 155 2.33 -3.20 -2.85
CA ILE A 155 2.85 -3.07 -4.22
C ILE A 155 4.32 -3.48 -4.28
N TRP A 156 5.12 -3.07 -3.30
CA TRP A 156 6.51 -3.48 -3.18
C TRP A 156 6.64 -5.02 -3.07
N LEU A 157 5.78 -5.69 -2.29
CA LEU A 157 5.76 -7.15 -2.23
C LEU A 157 5.42 -7.80 -3.59
N GLU A 158 4.43 -7.29 -4.31
CA GLU A 158 4.08 -7.81 -5.65
C GLU A 158 5.18 -7.57 -6.69
N ARG A 159 5.85 -6.41 -6.65
CA ARG A 159 7.00 -6.12 -7.51
C ARG A 159 8.18 -7.02 -7.18
N THR A 160 8.45 -7.21 -5.89
CA THR A 160 9.47 -8.13 -5.38
C THR A 160 9.20 -9.56 -5.84
N LYS A 161 7.94 -10.02 -5.78
CA LYS A 161 7.55 -11.30 -6.37
C LYS A 161 7.88 -11.36 -7.86
N ALA A 162 7.54 -10.33 -8.62
CA ALA A 162 7.80 -10.29 -10.06
C ALA A 162 9.31 -10.27 -10.38
N SER A 163 10.15 -9.62 -9.56
CA SER A 163 11.59 -9.50 -9.79
C SER A 163 12.35 -10.80 -9.52
N TYR A 164 11.93 -11.61 -8.55
CA TYR A 164 12.55 -12.91 -8.27
C TYR A 164 12.17 -14.00 -9.29
N GLY A 165 11.04 -13.86 -9.98
CA GLY A 165 10.50 -14.91 -10.84
C GLY A 165 10.02 -16.15 -10.05
N GLY A 166 9.66 -17.21 -10.78
CA GLY A 166 9.26 -18.50 -10.20
C GLY A 166 8.01 -18.47 -9.31
N ASP A 167 7.95 -19.38 -8.33
CA ASP A 167 6.79 -19.63 -7.44
C ASP A 167 6.77 -18.76 -6.17
N HIS A 168 7.51 -17.65 -6.16
CA HIS A 168 7.40 -16.67 -5.07
C HIS A 168 5.97 -16.13 -5.00
N GLN A 169 5.41 -15.98 -3.80
CA GLN A 169 4.04 -15.48 -3.67
C GLN A 169 3.73 -14.81 -2.34
N VAL A 170 2.93 -13.75 -2.41
CA VAL A 170 2.15 -13.25 -1.27
C VAL A 170 0.98 -14.22 -1.07
N VAL A 171 1.08 -15.11 -0.09
CA VAL A 171 0.06 -16.13 0.22
C VAL A 171 -1.15 -15.50 0.90
N ARG A 172 -0.90 -14.58 1.84
CA ARG A 172 -1.95 -13.85 2.58
C ARG A 172 -1.56 -12.40 2.72
N TRP A 173 -2.57 -11.54 2.67
CA TRP A 173 -2.46 -10.11 2.97
C TRP A 173 -3.73 -9.67 3.70
N HIS A 174 -3.56 -9.04 4.85
CA HIS A 174 -4.63 -8.49 5.68
C HIS A 174 -4.27 -7.04 6.02
N ASP A 175 -5.23 -6.13 5.91
CA ASP A 175 -5.06 -4.72 6.29
C ASP A 175 -6.33 -4.13 6.90
N GLY A 176 -6.20 -2.97 7.55
CA GLY A 176 -7.32 -2.30 8.19
C GLY A 176 -7.95 -3.16 9.30
N GLY A 177 -9.27 -3.37 9.24
CA GLY A 177 -9.98 -4.18 10.24
C GLY A 177 -9.53 -5.64 10.27
N ASP A 178 -9.17 -6.20 9.11
CA ASP A 178 -8.79 -7.61 8.96
C ASP A 178 -7.39 -7.89 9.51
N ALA A 179 -6.59 -6.85 9.74
CA ALA A 179 -5.26 -6.97 10.30
C ALA A 179 -5.23 -7.10 11.82
N LYS A 180 -6.36 -6.83 12.50
CA LYS A 180 -6.45 -6.87 13.96
C LYS A 180 -6.36 -8.29 14.50
N LEU A 181 -5.56 -8.47 15.54
CA LEU A 181 -5.25 -9.76 16.13
C LEU A 181 -5.66 -9.77 17.60
N ASP A 182 -6.72 -10.50 17.93
CA ASP A 182 -7.15 -10.70 19.32
C ASP A 182 -6.11 -11.53 20.09
N LEU A 183 -5.63 -10.99 21.21
CA LEU A 183 -4.68 -11.65 22.11
C LEU A 183 -5.35 -12.64 23.07
N ARG A 184 -6.69 -12.69 23.12
CA ARG A 184 -7.51 -13.53 24.01
C ARG A 184 -7.15 -13.36 25.49
N ARG A 185 -7.04 -12.11 25.90
CA ARG A 185 -6.69 -11.73 27.28
C ARG A 185 -7.88 -11.04 27.95
N THR A 186 -7.91 -11.11 29.28
CA THR A 186 -8.85 -10.34 30.11
C THR A 186 -8.34 -8.93 30.40
N GLU A 187 -7.02 -8.74 30.37
CA GLU A 187 -6.35 -7.47 30.67
C GLU A 187 -5.67 -6.88 29.43
N ALA A 188 -5.66 -5.56 29.36
CA ALA A 188 -5.03 -4.81 28.29
C ALA A 188 -3.51 -5.11 28.16
N PRO A 189 -2.95 -5.09 26.94
CA PRO A 189 -3.65 -4.91 25.67
C PRO A 189 -4.42 -6.17 25.25
N LEU A 190 -5.65 -5.98 24.77
CA LEU A 190 -6.54 -7.07 24.35
C LEU A 190 -6.26 -7.55 22.93
N ARG A 191 -5.58 -6.73 22.12
CA ARG A 191 -5.33 -6.99 20.70
C ARG A 191 -4.04 -6.32 20.23
N VAL A 192 -3.49 -6.83 19.14
CA VAL A 192 -2.48 -6.14 18.33
C VAL A 192 -3.16 -5.60 17.08
N GLU A 193 -2.88 -4.34 16.73
CA GLU A 193 -3.47 -3.68 15.57
C GLU A 193 -2.35 -3.20 14.62
N PRO A 194 -1.69 -4.12 13.88
CA PRO A 194 -0.79 -3.71 12.82
C PRO A 194 -1.58 -2.99 11.72
N ASP A 195 -0.92 -2.13 10.95
CA ASP A 195 -1.53 -1.51 9.77
C ASP A 195 -1.88 -2.55 8.70
N ALA A 196 -1.00 -3.54 8.56
CA ALA A 196 -1.22 -4.73 7.75
C ALA A 196 -0.39 -5.91 8.25
N TRP A 197 -0.71 -7.12 7.80
CA TRP A 197 0.18 -8.26 7.93
C TRP A 197 0.06 -9.20 6.74
N PHE A 198 1.11 -9.96 6.50
CA PHE A 198 1.20 -10.83 5.33
C PHE A 198 1.97 -12.11 5.61
N ILE A 199 1.77 -13.07 4.71
CA ILE A 199 2.57 -14.29 4.61
C ILE A 199 3.16 -14.31 3.22
N TYR A 200 4.49 -14.28 3.14
CA TYR A 200 5.24 -14.35 1.90
C TYR A 200 5.99 -15.68 1.83
N GLN A 201 5.78 -16.41 0.74
CA GLN A 201 6.47 -17.67 0.47
C GLN A 201 7.59 -17.43 -0.54
N PHE A 202 8.82 -17.79 -0.16
CA PHE A 202 9.98 -17.78 -1.04
C PHE A 202 10.08 -19.10 -1.81
N GLN A 203 10.63 -19.05 -3.02
CA GLN A 203 11.04 -20.24 -3.75
C GLN A 203 12.33 -20.81 -3.15
N GLY A 204 12.51 -22.13 -3.23
CA GLY A 204 13.81 -22.78 -3.02
C GLY A 204 13.87 -23.71 -1.81
N GLY A 205 14.10 -25.00 -2.09
CA GLY A 205 14.29 -26.08 -1.11
C GLY A 205 13.13 -27.08 -1.06
N LYS A 206 13.37 -28.29 -0.50
CA LYS A 206 12.31 -29.28 -0.21
C LYS A 206 11.25 -28.77 0.75
N ILE A 207 11.56 -27.69 1.49
CA ILE A 207 10.69 -27.04 2.46
C ILE A 207 10.59 -25.56 2.06
N PRO A 208 9.40 -25.05 1.72
CA PRO A 208 9.23 -23.65 1.36
C PRO A 208 9.58 -22.74 2.54
N ARG A 209 10.44 -21.74 2.32
CA ARG A 209 10.74 -20.71 3.31
C ARG A 209 9.60 -19.70 3.34
N VAL A 210 9.13 -19.36 4.53
CA VAL A 210 8.00 -18.44 4.73
C VAL A 210 8.41 -17.29 5.64
N LEU A 211 8.01 -16.08 5.25
CA LEU A 211 8.08 -14.88 6.07
C LEU A 211 6.66 -14.47 6.47
N VAL A 212 6.44 -14.39 7.78
CA VAL A 212 5.29 -13.68 8.35
C VAL A 212 5.74 -12.27 8.73
N GLY A 213 5.13 -11.27 8.11
CA GLY A 213 5.46 -9.86 8.33
C GLY A 213 4.26 -9.09 8.86
N PHE A 214 4.41 -8.43 10.00
CA PHE A 214 3.54 -7.35 10.45
C PHE A 214 4.06 -6.03 9.89
N VAL A 215 3.19 -5.09 9.55
CA VAL A 215 3.54 -3.82 8.91
C VAL A 215 3.03 -2.67 9.77
N GLU A 216 3.91 -1.70 10.00
CA GLU A 216 3.63 -0.42 10.64
C GLU A 216 4.12 0.70 9.71
N CYS A 217 3.22 1.57 9.26
CA CYS A 217 3.52 2.68 8.37
C CYS A 217 3.48 4.00 9.14
N ASP A 218 4.55 4.37 9.84
CA ASP A 218 4.59 5.60 10.65
C ASP A 218 4.74 6.85 9.76
N ARG A 219 3.72 7.71 9.78
CA ARG A 219 3.71 9.00 9.08
C ARG A 219 4.13 10.19 9.95
N GLY A 220 4.68 9.95 11.14
CA GLY A 220 4.98 11.02 12.11
C GLY A 220 3.73 11.71 12.68
N THR A 221 2.53 11.22 12.37
CA THR A 221 1.25 11.74 12.91
C THR A 221 0.94 11.19 14.30
N GLU A 222 1.61 10.11 14.70
CA GLU A 222 1.56 9.55 16.05
C GLU A 222 2.40 10.43 16.99
N ARG A 223 1.79 11.49 17.55
CA ARG A 223 2.44 12.38 18.51
C ARG A 223 2.69 11.63 19.83
N GLY A 224 3.95 11.27 20.06
CA GLY A 224 4.45 10.82 21.37
C GLY A 224 4.94 9.38 21.41
N SER A 225 6.00 9.16 22.19
CA SER A 225 6.59 7.84 22.46
C SER A 225 5.58 6.87 23.08
N GLN A 226 4.57 7.37 23.81
CA GLN A 226 3.58 6.56 24.52
C GLN A 226 2.80 5.60 23.60
N ARG A 227 2.36 6.05 22.42
CA ARG A 227 1.62 5.20 21.47
C ARG A 227 2.47 4.06 20.94
N TRP A 228 3.75 4.33 20.67
CA TRP A 228 4.70 3.28 20.30
C TRP A 228 4.95 2.31 21.45
N HIS A 229 5.05 2.77 22.70
CA HIS A 229 5.17 1.87 23.85
C HIS A 229 3.96 0.93 23.99
N GLU A 230 2.74 1.42 23.74
CA GLU A 230 1.53 0.59 23.72
C GLU A 230 1.56 -0.47 22.62
N LYS A 231 2.00 -0.10 21.40
CA LYS A 231 2.23 -1.07 20.31
C LYS A 231 3.26 -2.12 20.71
N LEU A 232 4.40 -1.71 21.26
CA LEU A 232 5.48 -2.61 21.67
C LEU A 232 5.05 -3.58 22.77
N ARG A 233 4.28 -3.14 23.76
CA ARG A 233 3.67 -4.03 24.76
C ARG A 233 2.78 -5.10 24.11
N SER A 234 1.97 -4.70 23.14
CA SER A 234 1.06 -5.61 22.42
C SER A 234 1.84 -6.61 21.56
N TYR A 235 2.85 -6.16 20.82
CA TYR A 235 3.73 -7.04 20.05
C TYR A 235 4.53 -7.99 20.92
N ARG A 236 5.03 -7.55 22.08
CA ARG A 236 5.75 -8.43 23.01
C ARG A 236 4.92 -9.64 23.40
N LEU A 237 3.64 -9.42 23.69
CA LEU A 237 2.70 -10.49 24.05
C LEU A 237 2.41 -11.43 22.87
N LEU A 238 2.28 -10.88 21.65
CA LEU A 238 2.05 -11.69 20.45
C LEU A 238 3.28 -12.52 20.07
N LEU A 239 4.46 -11.89 19.99
CA LEU A 239 5.68 -12.48 19.44
C LEU A 239 6.37 -13.46 20.38
N ASN A 240 6.18 -13.33 21.70
CA ASN A 240 6.75 -14.25 22.69
C ASN A 240 5.77 -15.34 23.13
N GLY A 241 4.50 -15.29 22.70
CA GLY A 241 3.46 -16.24 23.07
C GLY A 241 3.17 -17.28 21.99
N GLN A 242 2.36 -18.29 22.33
CA GLN A 242 1.83 -19.27 21.37
C GLN A 242 0.81 -18.65 20.40
N ARG A 243 0.29 -17.46 20.74
CA ARG A 243 -0.79 -16.80 20.01
C ARG A 243 -0.42 -16.48 18.56
N LEU A 244 0.84 -16.16 18.29
CA LEU A 244 1.32 -15.96 16.91
C LEU A 244 1.10 -17.22 16.05
N LYS A 245 1.43 -18.40 16.57
CA LYS A 245 1.26 -19.68 15.88
C LYS A 245 -0.20 -20.03 15.69
N GLU A 246 -1.05 -19.79 16.69
CA GLU A 246 -2.50 -20.01 16.58
C GLU A 246 -3.14 -19.17 15.48
N ILE A 247 -2.71 -17.92 15.32
CA ILE A 247 -3.29 -16.98 14.36
C ILE A 247 -2.72 -17.21 12.96
N THR A 248 -1.40 -17.30 12.86
CA THR A 248 -0.70 -17.26 11.56
C THR A 248 -0.34 -18.66 11.05
N GLY A 249 -0.26 -19.66 11.94
CA GLY A 249 0.30 -20.98 11.68
C GLY A 249 1.82 -21.06 11.87
N TYR A 250 2.50 -19.95 12.18
CA TYR A 250 3.96 -19.87 12.23
C TYR A 250 4.45 -19.40 13.60
N GLU A 251 5.62 -19.89 14.01
CA GLU A 251 6.23 -19.58 15.32
C GLU A 251 7.03 -18.28 15.33
N ARG A 252 7.34 -17.75 14.14
CA ARG A 252 8.20 -16.58 13.98
C ARG A 252 7.57 -15.60 13.01
N ALA A 253 7.67 -14.33 13.37
CA ALA A 253 7.30 -13.23 12.52
C ALA A 253 8.31 -12.08 12.70
N ARG A 254 8.27 -11.13 11.77
CA ARG A 254 8.99 -9.87 11.84
C ARG A 254 7.98 -8.72 11.82
N VAL A 255 8.37 -7.58 12.37
CA VAL A 255 7.60 -6.34 12.28
C VAL A 255 8.38 -5.37 11.38
N LEU A 256 7.81 -5.06 10.22
CA LEU A 256 8.32 -4.09 9.26
C LEU A 256 7.80 -2.71 9.63
N VAL A 257 8.68 -1.82 10.05
CA VAL A 257 8.32 -0.44 10.38
C VAL A 257 8.83 0.46 9.28
N LEU A 258 7.92 1.06 8.53
CA LEU A 258 8.24 2.02 7.49
C LEU A 258 7.91 3.44 7.93
N THR A 259 8.91 4.31 7.87
CA THR A 259 8.77 5.73 8.14
C THR A 259 8.81 6.53 6.84
N LEU A 260 8.50 7.82 6.92
CA LEU A 260 8.63 8.68 5.75
C LEU A 260 10.09 9.10 5.49
N ASP A 261 10.89 9.25 6.53
CA ASP A 261 12.30 9.66 6.46
C ASP A 261 13.18 8.88 7.45
N SER A 262 14.49 8.96 7.23
CA SER A 262 15.51 8.27 8.02
C SER A 262 15.63 8.79 9.46
N GLY A 263 15.40 10.08 9.70
CA GLY A 263 15.44 10.65 11.04
C GLY A 263 14.37 10.04 11.95
N ARG A 264 13.14 9.90 11.44
CA ARG A 264 12.06 9.21 12.15
C ARG A 264 12.34 7.71 12.31
N ARG A 265 12.94 7.06 11.31
CA ARG A 265 13.38 5.64 11.42
C ARG A 265 14.33 5.46 12.59
N ASP A 266 15.36 6.29 12.68
CA ASP A 266 16.41 6.20 13.69
C ASP A 266 15.84 6.50 15.09
N GLN A 267 14.94 7.47 15.21
CA GLN A 267 14.22 7.72 16.46
C GLN A 267 13.41 6.51 16.93
N LEU A 268 12.66 5.86 16.03
CA LEU A 268 11.88 4.67 16.39
C LEU A 268 12.78 3.47 16.73
N GLN A 269 13.93 3.37 16.09
CA GLN A 269 14.92 2.34 16.42
C GLN A 269 15.38 2.46 17.88
N GLU A 270 15.70 3.66 18.35
CA GLU A 270 16.07 3.88 19.75
C GLU A 270 14.89 3.61 20.70
N VAL A 271 13.67 4.02 20.37
CA VAL A 271 12.47 3.70 21.19
C VAL A 271 12.28 2.20 21.37
N ILE A 272 12.48 1.40 20.31
CA ILE A 272 12.35 -0.06 20.37
C ILE A 272 13.46 -0.68 21.22
N LYS A 273 14.69 -0.18 21.07
CA LYS A 273 15.85 -0.63 21.84
C LYS A 273 15.73 -0.31 23.32
N GLU A 274 15.32 0.91 23.66
CA GLU A 274 15.03 1.33 25.04
C GLU A 274 13.94 0.45 25.66
N PHE A 275 12.88 0.14 24.90
CA PHE A 275 11.82 -0.76 25.36
C PHE A 275 12.34 -2.17 25.64
N ASP A 276 13.18 -2.73 24.77
CA ASP A 276 13.79 -4.05 24.96
C ASP A 276 14.66 -4.11 26.23
N GLN A 277 15.51 -3.09 26.41
CA GLN A 277 16.37 -2.94 27.58
C GLN A 277 15.56 -2.77 28.88
N ALA A 278 14.58 -1.87 28.90
CA ALA A 278 13.75 -1.60 30.07
C ALA A 278 12.93 -2.82 30.53
N ASN A 279 12.72 -3.79 29.64
CA ASN A 279 11.98 -5.01 29.93
C ASN A 279 12.88 -6.27 30.01
N ASN A 280 14.22 -6.10 30.03
CA ASN A 280 15.21 -7.17 30.14
C ASN A 280 15.01 -8.30 29.10
N LEU A 281 14.74 -7.96 27.84
CA LEU A 281 14.42 -8.93 26.78
C LEU A 281 15.65 -9.46 26.02
N GLY A 282 16.85 -8.99 26.37
CA GLY A 282 18.13 -9.50 25.88
C GLY A 282 18.33 -9.32 24.37
N GLY A 283 17.74 -8.29 23.75
CA GLY A 283 17.84 -7.98 22.32
C GLY A 283 16.93 -8.82 21.42
N SER A 284 16.46 -9.98 21.88
CA SER A 284 15.68 -10.93 21.08
C SER A 284 14.35 -10.38 20.56
N PHE A 285 13.76 -9.42 21.28
CA PHE A 285 12.53 -8.75 20.86
C PHE A 285 12.85 -7.64 19.86
N ALA A 286 13.87 -6.81 20.15
CA ALA A 286 14.32 -5.76 19.24
C ALA A 286 14.71 -6.29 17.85
N GLU A 287 15.36 -7.46 17.79
CA GLU A 287 15.72 -8.15 16.54
C GLU A 287 14.53 -8.54 15.65
N ARG A 288 13.30 -8.55 16.18
CA ARG A 288 12.08 -8.80 15.40
C ARG A 288 11.67 -7.60 14.56
N PHE A 289 12.15 -6.40 14.87
CA PHE A 289 11.79 -5.16 14.18
C PHE A 289 12.80 -4.83 13.09
N TRP A 290 12.28 -4.54 11.90
CA TRP A 290 13.02 -4.21 10.71
C TRP A 290 12.51 -2.86 10.21
N LEU A 291 13.35 -1.84 10.31
CA LEU A 291 12.95 -0.47 10.06
C LEU A 291 13.55 0.02 8.75
N ALA A 292 12.78 0.76 7.97
CA ALA A 292 13.30 1.49 6.83
C ALA A 292 12.50 2.77 6.62
N ASP A 293 13.04 3.70 5.86
CA ASP A 293 12.24 4.82 5.35
C ASP A 293 11.55 4.43 4.04
N LYS A 294 10.70 5.32 3.53
CA LYS A 294 9.89 5.07 2.33
C LYS A 294 10.73 4.76 1.09
N THR A 295 11.99 5.19 1.03
CA THR A 295 12.85 4.93 -0.15
C THR A 295 13.11 3.45 -0.36
N ALA A 296 13.03 2.63 0.70
CA ALA A 296 13.14 1.17 0.61
C ALA A 296 12.10 0.55 -0.34
N LEU A 297 10.90 1.13 -0.43
CA LEU A 297 9.83 0.65 -1.31
C LEU A 297 10.10 0.90 -2.80
N THR A 298 11.11 1.70 -3.13
CA THR A 298 11.52 1.94 -4.52
C THR A 298 12.41 0.81 -5.06
N GLN A 299 13.15 0.14 -4.18
CA GLN A 299 14.03 -0.97 -4.50
C GLN A 299 13.23 -2.27 -4.53
N GLU A 300 13.36 -3.04 -5.60
CA GLU A 300 12.71 -4.35 -5.73
C GLU A 300 13.57 -5.41 -5.04
N GLY A 301 12.93 -6.35 -4.34
CA GLY A 301 13.64 -7.47 -3.72
C GLY A 301 13.82 -7.33 -2.21
N PHE A 302 14.04 -8.48 -1.58
CA PHE A 302 14.45 -8.59 -0.18
C PHE A 302 15.97 -8.41 -0.01
N ALA A 303 16.73 -8.50 -1.12
CA ALA A 303 18.18 -8.35 -1.19
C ALA A 303 18.67 -6.91 -0.92
N SER A 304 17.78 -5.91 -0.98
CA SER A 304 18.13 -4.51 -0.80
C SER A 304 18.67 -4.22 0.60
N VAL A 305 19.83 -3.58 0.67
CA VAL A 305 20.47 -3.13 1.92
C VAL A 305 19.88 -1.79 2.35
N CYS A 306 18.63 -1.82 2.81
CA CYS A 306 17.87 -0.62 3.19
C CYS A 306 17.15 -0.76 4.53
N TRP A 307 17.29 -1.92 5.19
CA TRP A 307 16.63 -2.20 6.46
C TRP A 307 17.61 -2.09 7.61
N SER A 308 17.25 -1.31 8.64
CA SER A 308 17.96 -1.31 9.92
C SER A 308 17.27 -2.23 10.92
N ASN A 309 18.05 -2.69 11.90
CA ASN A 309 17.55 -3.46 13.02
C ASN A 309 18.03 -2.80 14.32
N PRO A 310 17.20 -2.65 15.36
CA PRO A 310 17.66 -2.02 16.60
C PRO A 310 18.83 -2.72 17.29
N GLY A 311 19.02 -4.03 17.05
CA GLY A 311 20.18 -4.78 17.53
C GLY A 311 21.46 -4.52 16.76
N THR A 312 21.38 -4.00 15.52
CA THR A 312 22.54 -3.80 14.64
C THR A 312 22.43 -2.48 13.85
N PRO A 313 23.28 -1.47 14.11
CA PRO A 313 23.10 -0.13 13.54
C PRO A 313 23.35 -0.03 12.03
N SER A 314 23.86 -1.07 11.38
CA SER A 314 24.07 -1.10 9.92
C SER A 314 22.79 -1.45 9.17
N LEU A 315 22.59 -0.85 7.99
CA LEU A 315 21.58 -1.33 7.04
C LEU A 315 21.96 -2.74 6.55
N ARG A 316 20.95 -3.59 6.32
CA ARG A 316 21.08 -5.00 5.94
C ARG A 316 20.07 -5.40 4.89
N SER A 317 20.36 -6.50 4.20
CA SER A 317 19.36 -7.20 3.43
C SER A 317 18.40 -7.94 4.36
N PHE A 318 17.14 -8.04 3.94
CA PHE A 318 16.16 -8.90 4.59
C PHE A 318 16.50 -10.40 4.46
N LEU A 319 17.44 -10.75 3.56
CA LEU A 319 17.90 -12.12 3.32
C LEU A 319 19.13 -12.51 4.17
N ASP A 320 19.78 -11.57 4.87
CA ASP A 320 20.97 -11.84 5.71
C ASP A 320 20.61 -12.54 7.05
N LEU A 321 19.54 -13.35 7.04
CA LEU A 321 18.87 -13.93 8.20
C LEU A 321 19.06 -15.45 8.32
#